data_AF-A0A9P1D0F3-F1
#
_entry.id   AF-A0A9P1D0F3-F1
#
_cell.length_a   1.000
_cell.length_b   1.000
_cell.length_c   1.000
_cell.angle_alpha   90.00
_cell.angle_beta   90.00
_cell.angle_gamma   90.00
#
_symmetry.space_group_name_H-M   'P 1'
#
loop_
_entity.id
_entity.type
_entity.pdbx_description
1 polymer ?
#
loop_
_entity_poly.entity_id
_entity_poly.type
_entity_poly.pdbx_seq_one_letter_code
_entity_poly.pdbx_strand_id
1 'polypeptide(L)'
;MTKMTEPSRPSRAGRRRRRSQGDAVVEDPGEKKPKYRQAKEVDGGVVEVLCFSCRRAKDSSIQKSMVAFLKKAPEDEAAVIDLDSEEDKPPDLSICARCRRPLWKKNPQLKLTADALRGVGELPQLQRLRAYRRTAERQNVPFTISEKSACAMMRSPCVGCGQVAPLRGHGLTRLRRWCGLERPKTRTGFMGPYSEENLAPACSMCNMMKGYRKLRAFVECCRHIATKHTEGEDFGEYPQRFRDNVSKRSRSCYITQSSTHTKTHSLTNEQFNAIVAQRCFYCHKEPRKAKTNGPSDRGHFNGLDRLDSKNRVYTAETSVAACGDCNIMKYKWDLEDFLEHCRKVARFHQGAEFSDSDAEEEAAWQDTAIIVEELFLDEADAAEKGAVFEGRALESMASGGKRWPKTSHGLKHGELKAARKADLSRPGMHGEYCKGLVEELEALYGKVRQQDKEIKNKQRQIEEEQAKVAELNEAVALRDRKWDSLAQAPEGHGLQGGDQNLMLSESGSFGKTGRPPGIFWTSLWLKPPACTRIIA
;
A
#
# COMPACT_ATOMS: atom_id res chain seq x y z
N MET A 1 -12.33 -22.09 -68.38
CA MET A 1 -13.55 -21.97 -67.55
C MET A 1 -13.81 -23.32 -66.89
N THR A 2 -13.14 -23.55 -65.76
CA THR A 2 -13.14 -24.84 -65.05
C THR A 2 -13.76 -24.60 -63.67
N LYS A 3 -15.02 -25.02 -63.52
CA LYS A 3 -15.76 -25.03 -62.26
C LYS A 3 -15.13 -26.08 -61.34
N MET A 4 -14.55 -25.65 -60.23
CA MET A 4 -14.21 -26.54 -59.12
C MET A 4 -15.38 -26.58 -58.12
N THR A 5 -15.86 -27.79 -57.92
CA THR A 5 -16.86 -28.22 -56.93
C THR A 5 -16.25 -28.30 -55.54
N GLU A 6 -16.84 -27.61 -54.57
CA GLU A 6 -16.51 -27.76 -53.14
C GLU A 6 -17.20 -28.99 -52.54
N PRO A 7 -16.52 -29.75 -51.65
CA PRO A 7 -17.14 -30.86 -50.94
C PRO A 7 -17.88 -30.37 -49.68
N SER A 8 -19.14 -30.82 -49.57
CA SER A 8 -20.06 -30.67 -48.46
C SER A 8 -19.50 -31.19 -47.13
N ARG A 9 -19.54 -30.36 -46.07
CA ARG A 9 -19.26 -30.77 -44.68
C ARG A 9 -20.47 -31.46 -44.04
N PRO A 10 -20.27 -32.52 -43.23
CA PRO A 10 -21.36 -33.24 -42.58
C PRO A 10 -21.93 -32.46 -41.38
N SER A 11 -23.27 -32.40 -41.33
CA SER A 11 -24.07 -31.82 -40.25
C SER A 11 -23.89 -32.60 -38.95
N ARG A 12 -23.40 -31.93 -37.89
CA ARG A 12 -23.41 -32.48 -36.53
C ARG A 12 -24.82 -32.40 -35.94
N ALA A 13 -25.47 -33.54 -35.87
CA ALA A 13 -26.71 -33.75 -35.17
C ALA A 13 -26.56 -33.69 -33.64
N GLY A 14 -27.51 -33.04 -32.98
CA GLY A 14 -28.13 -33.54 -31.75
C GLY A 14 -27.42 -33.36 -30.41
N ARG A 15 -27.80 -32.32 -29.67
CA ARG A 15 -28.11 -32.48 -28.23
C ARG A 15 -29.27 -31.55 -27.83
N ARG A 16 -30.49 -32.02 -28.12
CA ARG A 16 -31.73 -31.48 -27.54
C ARG A 16 -31.69 -31.73 -26.03
N ARG A 17 -31.55 -30.67 -25.22
CA ARG A 17 -31.90 -30.72 -23.80
C ARG A 17 -33.43 -30.81 -23.69
N ARG A 18 -33.92 -31.93 -23.19
CA ARG A 18 -35.32 -32.14 -22.79
C ARG A 18 -35.69 -31.06 -21.76
N ARG A 19 -36.65 -30.21 -22.11
CA ARG A 19 -37.48 -29.45 -21.16
C ARG A 19 -38.36 -30.46 -20.45
N SER A 20 -38.16 -30.66 -19.15
CA SER A 20 -39.17 -31.29 -18.30
C SER A 20 -40.30 -30.29 -18.11
N GLN A 21 -41.50 -30.70 -18.49
CA GLN A 21 -42.76 -30.07 -18.15
C GLN A 21 -43.10 -30.39 -16.69
N GLY A 22 -43.71 -29.42 -16.02
CA GLY A 22 -44.73 -29.62 -14.99
C GLY A 22 -44.28 -30.21 -13.67
N ASP A 23 -44.08 -29.35 -12.68
CA ASP A 23 -44.61 -29.59 -11.34
C ASP A 23 -45.29 -28.30 -10.86
N ALA A 24 -46.58 -28.42 -10.57
CA ALA A 24 -47.39 -27.37 -9.99
C ALA A 24 -46.91 -27.12 -8.56
N VAL A 25 -46.40 -25.93 -8.29
CA VAL A 25 -46.07 -25.48 -6.93
C VAL A 25 -47.37 -25.15 -6.22
N VAL A 26 -47.74 -26.00 -5.27
CA VAL A 26 -48.74 -25.71 -4.24
C VAL A 26 -48.23 -24.50 -3.44
N GLU A 27 -48.97 -23.39 -3.49
CA GLU A 27 -48.68 -22.21 -2.68
C GLU A 27 -49.02 -22.50 -1.22
N ASP A 28 -47.99 -22.49 -0.37
CA ASP A 28 -48.12 -22.54 1.09
C ASP A 28 -48.35 -21.12 1.64
N PRO A 29 -49.53 -20.81 2.24
CA PRO A 29 -49.81 -19.50 2.80
C PRO A 29 -49.25 -19.42 4.23
N GLY A 30 -47.93 -19.25 4.37
CA GLY A 30 -47.33 -19.36 5.72
C GLY A 30 -46.06 -18.58 6.03
N GLU A 31 -45.18 -18.29 5.07
CA GLU A 31 -43.88 -17.66 5.41
C GLU A 31 -43.82 -16.18 5.03
N LYS A 32 -43.97 -15.33 6.06
CA LYS A 32 -43.64 -13.91 5.97
C LYS A 32 -42.14 -13.76 5.72
N LYS A 33 -41.74 -13.59 4.45
CA LYS A 33 -40.38 -13.14 4.09
C LYS A 33 -40.03 -11.92 4.95
N PRO A 34 -38.83 -11.84 5.55
CA PRO A 34 -38.43 -10.69 6.34
C PRO A 34 -38.46 -9.46 5.45
N LYS A 35 -39.43 -8.57 5.69
CA LYS A 35 -39.48 -7.26 5.03
C LYS A 35 -38.13 -6.59 5.29
N TYR A 36 -37.32 -6.45 4.24
CA TYR A 36 -36.18 -5.55 4.26
C TYR A 36 -36.77 -4.19 4.62
N ARG A 37 -36.52 -3.72 5.85
CA ARG A 37 -36.92 -2.39 6.29
C ARG A 37 -36.22 -1.38 5.39
N GLN A 38 -36.89 -1.01 4.32
CA GLN A 38 -36.63 0.21 3.57
C GLN A 38 -37.00 1.38 4.50
N ALA A 39 -36.27 2.46 4.30
CA ALA A 39 -36.10 3.60 5.17
C ALA A 39 -37.30 4.04 6.03
N LYS A 40 -36.99 4.66 7.16
CA LYS A 40 -37.99 5.23 8.07
C LYS A 40 -38.50 6.54 7.47
N GLU A 41 -39.76 6.57 7.07
CA GLU A 41 -40.45 7.83 6.74
C GLU A 41 -40.62 8.65 8.02
N VAL A 42 -40.28 9.93 7.93
CA VAL A 42 -40.60 10.94 8.94
C VAL A 42 -41.76 11.76 8.38
N ASP A 43 -42.64 12.26 9.27
CA ASP A 43 -43.75 13.12 8.88
C ASP A 43 -43.24 14.28 8.02
N GLY A 44 -43.77 14.40 6.79
CA GLY A 44 -43.29 15.31 5.76
C GLY A 44 -42.64 14.66 4.53
N GLY A 45 -42.62 13.32 4.43
CA GLY A 45 -42.17 12.61 3.22
C GLY A 45 -40.65 12.55 3.02
N VAL A 46 -39.87 12.96 4.03
CA VAL A 46 -38.41 12.91 3.98
C VAL A 46 -37.93 11.55 4.50
N VAL A 47 -37.13 10.88 3.66
CA VAL A 47 -36.64 9.53 3.89
C VAL A 47 -35.23 9.56 4.48
N GLU A 48 -35.07 9.21 5.77
CA GLU A 48 -33.76 9.25 6.43
C GLU A 48 -32.90 8.01 6.09
N VAL A 49 -31.75 8.22 5.46
CA VAL A 49 -30.78 7.15 5.14
C VAL A 49 -29.77 6.96 6.27
N LEU A 50 -29.99 5.96 7.13
CA LEU A 50 -29.02 5.57 8.16
C LEU A 50 -27.91 4.69 7.57
N CYS A 51 -26.65 4.93 7.97
CA CYS A 51 -25.54 4.07 7.57
C CYS A 51 -25.56 2.73 8.34
N PHE A 52 -24.91 1.72 7.79
CA PHE A 52 -24.90 0.36 8.35
C PHE A 52 -24.36 0.29 9.80
N SER A 53 -23.32 1.05 10.13
CA SER A 53 -22.75 1.09 11.48
C SER A 53 -23.71 1.70 12.49
N CYS A 54 -24.40 2.79 12.11
CA CYS A 54 -25.41 3.41 12.97
C CYS A 54 -26.68 2.57 13.09
N ARG A 55 -26.98 1.74 12.08
CA ARG A 55 -28.06 0.75 12.11
C ARG A 55 -27.77 -0.44 13.04
N ARG A 56 -26.49 -0.75 13.28
CA ARG A 56 -26.06 -1.86 14.17
C ARG A 56 -25.72 -1.42 15.60
N ALA A 57 -25.68 -0.12 15.89
CA ALA A 57 -25.46 0.35 17.25
C ALA A 57 -26.62 -0.08 18.15
N LYS A 58 -26.35 -0.74 19.28
CA LYS A 58 -27.36 -1.30 20.22
C LYS A 58 -28.35 -0.23 20.71
N ASP A 59 -27.87 1.00 20.79
CA ASP A 59 -28.59 2.23 21.13
C ASP A 59 -29.63 2.66 20.08
N SER A 60 -29.62 2.09 18.86
CA SER A 60 -30.66 2.28 17.83
C SER A 60 -31.76 1.20 17.86
N SER A 61 -31.54 0.08 18.57
CA SER A 61 -32.56 -0.96 18.78
C SER A 61 -33.46 -0.72 19.99
N ILE A 62 -33.20 0.33 20.78
CA ILE A 62 -34.07 0.71 21.89
C ILE A 62 -35.30 1.42 21.31
N GLN A 63 -36.42 0.70 21.21
CA GLN A 63 -37.73 1.33 21.06
C GLN A 63 -37.96 2.19 22.30
N LYS A 64 -37.78 3.51 22.19
CA LYS A 64 -38.26 4.43 23.23
C LYS A 64 -39.78 4.27 23.29
N SER A 65 -40.33 4.01 24.49
CA SER A 65 -41.77 3.88 24.68
C SER A 65 -42.49 5.16 24.25
N MET A 66 -43.74 5.07 23.78
CA MET A 66 -44.51 6.25 23.37
C MET A 66 -44.60 7.33 24.47
N VAL A 67 -44.47 6.93 25.74
CA VAL A 67 -44.46 7.82 26.90
C VAL A 67 -43.21 8.71 26.95
N ALA A 68 -42.07 8.24 26.43
CA ALA A 68 -40.85 9.04 26.34
C ALA A 68 -40.90 10.09 25.20
N PHE A 69 -41.88 9.99 24.31
CA PHE A 69 -42.12 10.94 23.21
C PHE A 69 -43.05 12.09 23.63
N LEU A 70 -43.89 11.88 24.65
CA LEU A 70 -44.87 12.86 25.16
C LEU A 70 -44.32 13.75 26.28
N LYS A 71 -43.09 13.52 26.76
CA LYS A 71 -42.46 14.46 27.69
C LYS A 71 -41.97 15.69 26.93
N LYS A 72 -42.86 16.67 26.82
CA LYS A 72 -42.59 18.05 26.42
C LYS A 72 -41.40 18.57 27.24
N ALA A 73 -40.34 19.01 26.56
CA ALA A 73 -39.22 19.68 27.22
C ALA A 73 -39.73 20.99 27.84
N PRO A 74 -39.23 21.41 29.01
CA PRO A 74 -39.55 22.72 29.57
C PRO A 74 -39.06 23.80 28.59
N GLU A 75 -39.99 24.65 28.17
CA GLU A 75 -39.76 25.88 27.45
C GLU A 75 -39.09 26.86 28.42
N ASP A 76 -37.79 27.07 28.28
CA ASP A 76 -37.08 28.27 28.79
C ASP A 76 -35.65 28.25 28.24
N GLU A 77 -35.45 28.86 27.08
CA GLU A 77 -34.24 29.60 26.69
C GLU A 77 -34.50 30.24 25.32
N ALA A 78 -34.76 31.55 25.32
CA ALA A 78 -34.91 32.35 24.12
C ALA A 78 -33.56 32.40 23.37
N ALA A 79 -33.50 31.71 22.24
CA ALA A 79 -32.38 31.81 21.31
C ALA A 79 -32.42 33.17 20.61
N VAL A 80 -31.34 33.94 20.78
CA VAL A 80 -31.04 35.13 19.98
C VAL A 80 -30.88 34.68 18.53
N ILE A 81 -31.74 35.21 17.64
CA ILE A 81 -31.67 34.99 16.20
C ILE A 81 -30.58 35.92 15.65
N ASP A 82 -29.45 35.34 15.26
CA ASP A 82 -28.39 36.02 14.52
C ASP A 82 -28.79 36.04 13.04
N LEU A 83 -29.07 37.24 12.50
CA LEU A 83 -29.70 37.44 11.19
C LEU A 83 -28.71 37.40 10.00
N ASP A 84 -27.43 37.10 10.23
CA ASP A 84 -26.38 37.10 9.19
C ASP A 84 -25.76 35.71 8.91
N SER A 85 -26.38 34.60 9.35
CA SER A 85 -25.86 33.27 9.03
C SER A 85 -26.37 32.77 7.67
N GLU A 86 -25.46 32.68 6.70
CA GLU A 86 -25.58 31.97 5.43
C GLU A 86 -25.80 30.44 5.63
N GLU A 87 -26.96 30.03 6.15
CA GLU A 87 -27.31 28.64 6.42
C GLU A 87 -28.58 28.14 5.70
N ASP A 88 -28.89 28.64 4.51
CA ASP A 88 -29.97 28.06 3.66
C ASP A 88 -29.43 27.20 2.51
N LYS A 89 -28.53 26.26 2.83
CA LYS A 89 -28.25 25.13 1.92
C LYS A 89 -28.99 23.90 2.45
N PRO A 90 -29.89 23.28 1.65
CA PRO A 90 -30.61 22.10 2.09
C PRO A 90 -29.60 21.03 2.54
N PRO A 91 -29.85 20.37 3.68
CA PRO A 91 -28.91 19.45 4.26
C PRO A 91 -28.61 18.33 3.27
N ASP A 92 -27.34 18.18 2.88
CA ASP A 92 -26.87 17.07 2.04
C ASP A 92 -27.32 15.72 2.63
N LEU A 93 -28.30 15.11 1.97
CA LEU A 93 -28.94 13.84 2.36
C LEU A 93 -28.06 12.62 2.06
N SER A 94 -26.88 12.80 1.46
CA SER A 94 -25.96 11.71 1.13
C SER A 94 -25.21 11.12 2.33
N ILE A 95 -25.35 11.73 3.52
CA ILE A 95 -24.66 11.32 4.75
C ILE A 95 -25.65 11.18 5.91
N CYS A 96 -25.67 9.99 6.52
CA CYS A 96 -26.37 9.68 7.77
C CYS A 96 -26.15 10.75 8.86
N ALA A 97 -27.23 11.28 9.43
CA ALA A 97 -27.22 12.36 10.42
C ALA A 97 -26.31 12.07 11.64
N ARG A 98 -26.25 10.80 12.07
CA ARG A 98 -25.35 10.36 13.16
C ARG A 98 -23.87 10.42 12.81
N CYS A 99 -23.50 10.17 11.55
CA CYS A 99 -22.12 10.26 11.07
C CYS A 99 -21.70 11.69 10.72
N ARG A 100 -22.67 12.58 10.50
CA ARG A 100 -22.45 14.01 10.21
C ARG A 100 -21.97 14.78 11.45
N ARG A 101 -22.53 14.47 12.63
CA ARG A 101 -22.18 15.11 13.91
C ARG A 101 -20.68 15.06 14.29
N PRO A 102 -19.97 13.92 14.18
CA PRO A 102 -18.54 13.87 14.47
C PRO A 102 -17.67 14.61 13.46
N LEU A 103 -18.09 14.69 12.19
CA LEU A 103 -17.35 15.38 11.14
C LEU A 103 -17.43 16.90 11.30
N TRP A 104 -18.58 17.43 11.73
CA TRP A 104 -18.71 18.84 12.07
C TRP A 104 -17.96 19.21 13.34
N LYS A 105 -18.02 18.38 14.39
CA LYS A 105 -17.26 18.63 15.64
C LYS A 105 -15.74 18.55 15.48
N LYS A 106 -15.23 17.83 14.46
CA LYS A 106 -13.79 17.72 14.17
C LYS A 106 -13.28 18.72 13.13
N ASN A 107 -14.16 19.55 12.58
CA ASN A 107 -13.79 20.58 11.63
C ASN A 107 -14.23 21.97 12.10
N PRO A 108 -13.91 22.42 13.34
CA PRO A 108 -13.78 23.85 13.51
C PRO A 108 -12.60 24.23 12.60
N GLN A 109 -12.79 25.22 11.74
CA GLN A 109 -11.68 25.82 11.02
C GLN A 109 -10.62 26.20 12.04
N LEU A 110 -9.61 25.35 12.19
CA LEU A 110 -8.52 25.54 13.14
C LEU A 110 -7.66 26.64 12.53
N LYS A 111 -8.07 27.89 12.75
CA LYS A 111 -7.20 29.05 12.62
C LYS A 111 -6.08 28.84 13.64
N LEU A 112 -5.00 28.17 13.22
CA LEU A 112 -3.78 28.12 14.00
C LEU A 112 -3.34 29.58 14.17
N THR A 113 -3.51 30.08 15.39
CA THR A 113 -3.05 31.42 15.75
C THR A 113 -1.54 31.47 15.61
N ALA A 114 -1.02 32.62 15.20
CA ALA A 114 0.42 32.85 15.02
C ALA A 114 1.25 32.54 16.28
N ASP A 115 0.60 32.44 17.45
CA ASP A 115 1.22 32.08 18.73
C ASP A 115 1.54 30.59 18.90
N ALA A 116 0.93 29.68 18.13
CA ALA A 116 1.32 28.27 18.11
C ALA A 116 2.70 28.02 17.44
N LEU A 117 3.32 29.06 16.87
CA LEU A 117 4.65 29.00 16.24
C LEU A 117 5.80 29.35 17.20
N ARG A 118 5.55 29.80 18.43
CA ARG A 118 6.60 30.24 19.38
C ARG A 118 7.33 29.11 20.12
N GLY A 119 7.25 27.87 19.63
CA GLY A 119 8.03 26.71 20.09
C GLY A 119 8.88 26.06 19.00
N VAL A 120 9.19 26.83 17.94
CA VAL A 120 10.02 26.56 16.75
C VAL A 120 10.51 25.12 16.59
N GLY A 121 9.56 24.21 16.36
CA GLY A 121 9.85 22.88 15.86
C GLY A 121 10.62 23.00 14.55
N GLU A 122 11.60 22.13 14.37
CA GLU A 122 12.48 22.04 13.21
C GLU A 122 11.82 22.39 11.88
N LEU A 123 12.60 22.99 10.97
CA LEU A 123 12.18 23.31 9.60
C LEU A 123 11.33 22.18 9.00
N PRO A 124 10.15 22.45 8.41
CA PRO A 124 9.25 21.42 7.88
C PRO A 124 9.93 20.44 6.90
N GLN A 125 10.96 20.89 6.21
CA GLN A 125 11.79 20.10 5.31
C GLN A 125 12.58 19.01 6.06
N LEU A 126 13.14 19.32 7.24
CA LEU A 126 13.89 18.37 8.07
C LEU A 126 12.98 17.29 8.63
N GLN A 127 11.78 17.66 9.10
CA GLN A 127 10.78 16.70 9.56
C GLN A 127 10.39 15.71 8.45
N ARG A 128 10.20 16.21 7.22
CA ARG A 128 9.92 15.38 6.04
C ARG A 128 11.10 14.48 5.68
N LEU A 129 12.32 15.01 5.77
CA LEU A 129 13.54 14.25 5.49
C LEU A 129 13.72 13.08 6.46
N ARG A 130 13.44 13.27 7.76
CA ARG A 130 13.44 12.19 8.75
C ARG A 130 12.41 11.11 8.43
N ALA A 131 11.24 11.48 7.92
CA ALA A 131 10.26 10.50 7.45
C ALA A 131 10.78 9.68 6.26
N TYR A 132 11.50 10.32 5.33
CA TYR A 132 12.17 9.62 4.24
C TYR A 132 13.28 8.69 4.73
N ARG A 133 14.11 9.13 5.69
CA ARG A 133 15.16 8.29 6.30
C ARG A 133 14.57 7.02 6.94
N ARG A 134 13.52 7.16 7.76
CA ARG A 134 12.80 6.01 8.35
C ARG A 134 12.21 5.07 7.28
N THR A 135 11.72 5.63 6.17
CA THR A 135 11.17 4.83 5.06
C THR A 135 12.29 4.09 4.33
N ALA A 136 13.45 4.72 4.17
CA ALA A 136 14.63 4.11 3.57
C ALA A 136 15.16 2.96 4.42
N GLU A 137 15.30 3.17 5.74
CA GLU A 137 15.70 2.14 6.72
C GLU A 137 14.76 0.93 6.67
N ARG A 138 13.44 1.16 6.73
CA ARG A 138 12.44 0.08 6.66
C ARG A 138 12.51 -0.70 5.34
N GLN A 139 12.85 -0.04 4.24
CA GLN A 139 12.94 -0.66 2.91
C GLN A 139 14.34 -1.21 2.63
N ASN A 140 15.30 -1.06 3.56
CA ASN A 140 16.71 -1.32 3.35
C ASN A 140 17.27 -0.66 2.08
N VAL A 141 16.96 0.63 1.90
CA VAL A 141 17.37 1.42 0.73
C VAL A 141 18.47 2.40 1.16
N PRO A 142 19.59 2.50 0.43
CA PRO A 142 20.66 3.44 0.76
C PRO A 142 20.16 4.89 0.82
N PHE A 143 20.60 5.62 1.83
CA PHE A 143 20.26 7.03 2.04
C PHE A 143 21.54 7.87 2.10
N THR A 144 21.93 8.44 0.95
CA THR A 144 23.21 9.13 0.78
C THR A 144 23.09 10.64 0.63
N ILE A 145 21.87 11.16 0.43
CA ILE A 145 21.64 12.61 0.30
C ILE A 145 21.90 13.36 1.62
N SER A 146 22.63 14.47 1.54
CA SER A 146 22.86 15.35 2.69
C SER A 146 21.63 16.18 3.06
N GLU A 147 21.47 16.54 4.33
CA GLU A 147 20.30 17.31 4.78
C GLU A 147 20.22 18.70 4.13
N LYS A 148 21.37 19.35 3.94
CA LYS A 148 21.47 20.66 3.28
C LYS A 148 21.01 20.58 1.82
N SER A 149 21.51 19.59 1.08
CA SER A 149 21.15 19.36 -0.32
C SER A 149 19.67 19.02 -0.47
N ALA A 150 19.15 18.12 0.36
CA ALA A 150 17.72 17.79 0.35
C ALA A 150 16.84 19.00 0.65
N CYS A 151 17.20 19.83 1.63
CA CYS A 151 16.45 21.05 1.95
C CYS A 151 16.51 22.09 0.83
N ALA A 152 17.66 22.25 0.18
CA ALA A 152 17.80 23.12 -0.99
C ALA A 152 16.93 22.61 -2.15
N MET A 153 16.98 21.31 -2.44
CA MET A 153 16.17 20.67 -3.47
C MET A 153 14.67 20.87 -3.21
N MET A 154 14.19 20.70 -1.99
CA MET A 154 12.78 20.93 -1.64
C MET A 154 12.30 22.38 -1.87
N ARG A 155 13.21 23.36 -2.02
CA ARG A 155 12.87 24.76 -2.33
C ARG A 155 12.86 25.05 -3.83
N SER A 156 13.39 24.15 -4.65
CA SER A 156 13.37 24.29 -6.09
C SER A 156 11.97 24.02 -6.67
N PRO A 157 11.64 24.52 -7.88
CA PRO A 157 10.37 24.25 -8.53
C PRO A 157 10.10 22.76 -8.74
N CYS A 158 8.83 22.37 -8.80
CA CYS A 158 8.41 20.98 -9.02
C CYS A 158 8.91 20.46 -10.38
N VAL A 159 9.59 19.30 -10.38
CA VAL A 159 10.08 18.65 -11.61
C VAL A 159 8.96 18.23 -12.57
N GLY A 160 7.77 17.96 -12.04
CA GLY A 160 6.62 17.52 -12.84
C GLY A 160 5.91 18.68 -13.52
N CYS A 161 5.49 19.69 -12.75
CA CYS A 161 4.61 20.77 -13.23
C CYS A 161 5.25 22.17 -13.21
N GLY A 162 6.51 22.32 -12.83
CA GLY A 162 7.19 23.62 -12.76
C GLY A 162 6.73 24.54 -11.62
N GLN A 163 5.75 24.13 -10.81
CA GLN A 163 5.23 24.98 -9.74
C GLN A 163 6.31 25.36 -8.73
N VAL A 164 6.45 26.66 -8.45
CA VAL A 164 7.36 27.19 -7.43
C VAL A 164 7.09 26.56 -6.07
N ALA A 165 8.14 26.28 -5.30
CA ALA A 165 7.99 25.66 -3.99
C ALA A 165 7.21 26.59 -3.03
N PRO A 166 6.23 26.05 -2.28
CA PRO A 166 5.63 26.81 -1.19
C PRO A 166 6.67 27.06 -0.09
N LEU A 167 6.39 27.97 0.85
CA LEU A 167 7.31 28.30 1.96
C LEU A 167 7.82 27.06 2.74
N ARG A 168 6.96 26.04 2.89
CA ARG A 168 7.28 24.75 3.53
C ARG A 168 8.09 23.77 2.67
N GLY A 169 8.45 24.15 1.45
CA GLY A 169 9.07 23.32 0.42
C GLY A 169 8.15 22.24 -0.17
N HIS A 170 8.53 21.74 -1.34
CA HIS A 170 7.97 20.55 -1.97
C HIS A 170 8.42 19.25 -1.27
N GLY A 171 7.79 18.14 -1.64
CA GLY A 171 8.30 16.82 -1.29
C GLY A 171 9.46 16.40 -2.21
N LEU A 172 10.08 15.27 -1.90
CA LEU A 172 11.04 14.62 -2.79
C LEU A 172 10.39 13.41 -3.46
N THR A 173 10.53 13.31 -4.78
CA THR A 173 10.21 12.12 -5.56
C THR A 173 11.47 11.39 -5.96
N ARG A 174 11.44 10.05 -5.96
CA ARG A 174 12.52 9.22 -6.52
C ARG A 174 12.34 9.06 -8.03
N LEU A 175 13.40 9.24 -8.80
CA LEU A 175 13.41 9.21 -10.27
C LEU A 175 13.58 7.79 -10.85
N ARG A 176 13.86 6.81 -9.99
CA ARG A 176 14.11 5.40 -10.34
C ARG A 176 15.44 5.19 -11.10
N ARG A 177 16.48 5.91 -10.68
CA ARG A 177 17.86 5.80 -11.14
C ARG A 177 18.73 5.07 -10.12
N TRP A 178 19.66 4.25 -10.60
CA TRP A 178 20.68 3.55 -9.79
C TRP A 178 22.06 4.09 -10.16
N CYS A 179 22.55 5.05 -9.38
CA CYS A 179 23.80 5.76 -9.61
C CYS A 179 25.01 4.95 -9.11
N GLY A 180 25.51 4.02 -9.92
CA GLY A 180 26.72 3.23 -9.60
C GLY A 180 26.57 2.21 -8.47
N LEU A 181 25.36 2.08 -7.91
CA LEU A 181 25.01 1.04 -6.94
C LEU A 181 24.37 -0.15 -7.65
N GLU A 182 24.76 -1.36 -7.26
CA GLU A 182 24.16 -2.56 -7.80
C GLU A 182 22.67 -2.60 -7.45
N ARG A 183 21.85 -2.87 -8.47
CA ARG A 183 20.41 -2.95 -8.30
C ARG A 183 20.07 -4.25 -7.55
N PRO A 184 19.36 -4.18 -6.42
CA PRO A 184 18.93 -5.36 -5.70
C PRO A 184 18.01 -6.19 -6.60
N LYS A 185 18.23 -7.50 -6.57
CA LYS A 185 17.39 -8.49 -7.28
C LYS A 185 16.01 -8.64 -6.63
N THR A 186 15.84 -8.15 -5.39
CA THR A 186 14.58 -8.19 -4.66
C THR A 186 13.61 -7.09 -5.11
N ARG A 187 12.31 -7.30 -4.89
CA ARG A 187 11.29 -6.26 -5.17
C ARG A 187 11.46 -5.00 -4.30
N THR A 188 12.13 -5.14 -3.16
CA THR A 188 12.46 -4.03 -2.26
C THR A 188 13.51 -3.13 -2.89
N GLY A 189 13.32 -1.82 -2.79
CA GLY A 189 14.27 -0.84 -3.30
C GLY A 189 14.17 -0.52 -4.79
N PHE A 190 13.26 -1.12 -5.57
CA PHE A 190 13.04 -0.87 -7.01
C PHE A 190 13.04 0.60 -7.47
N MET A 191 12.69 1.53 -6.57
CA MET A 191 12.71 2.98 -6.79
C MET A 191 14.10 3.63 -6.72
N GLY A 192 15.15 2.88 -6.41
CA GLY A 192 16.52 3.38 -6.23
C GLY A 192 16.79 4.00 -4.85
N PRO A 193 18.07 4.36 -4.59
CA PRO A 193 18.54 4.97 -3.35
C PRO A 193 18.01 6.41 -3.17
N TYR A 194 18.06 6.93 -1.94
CA TYR A 194 17.87 8.35 -1.67
C TYR A 194 19.22 9.08 -1.88
N SER A 195 19.58 9.31 -3.14
CA SER A 195 20.77 10.04 -3.58
C SER A 195 20.38 11.31 -4.34
N GLU A 196 21.30 12.25 -4.49
CA GLU A 196 21.05 13.51 -5.22
C GLU A 196 20.66 13.27 -6.68
N GLU A 197 21.24 12.27 -7.33
CA GLU A 197 20.98 11.93 -8.73
C GLU A 197 19.62 11.23 -8.96
N ASN A 198 19.09 10.57 -7.92
CA ASN A 198 17.82 9.86 -7.98
C ASN A 198 16.66 10.65 -7.33
N LEU A 199 16.91 11.85 -6.80
CA LEU A 199 15.88 12.66 -6.16
C LEU A 199 15.59 13.91 -6.97
N ALA A 200 14.32 14.32 -6.94
CA ALA A 200 13.89 15.59 -7.49
C ALA A 200 12.77 16.18 -6.63
N PRO A 201 12.60 17.51 -6.60
CA PRO A 201 11.47 18.13 -5.93
C PRO A 201 10.17 17.85 -6.68
N ALA A 202 9.12 17.50 -5.96
CA ALA A 202 7.79 17.34 -6.54
C ALA A 202 6.70 17.86 -5.58
N CYS A 203 5.74 18.57 -6.15
CA CYS A 203 4.53 18.92 -5.42
C CYS A 203 3.76 17.64 -5.05
N SER A 204 2.89 17.72 -4.05
CA SER A 204 2.16 16.55 -3.55
C SER A 204 1.34 15.85 -4.62
N MET A 205 0.78 16.60 -5.57
CA MET A 205 -0.02 16.06 -6.66
C MET A 205 0.83 15.30 -7.68
N CYS A 206 1.90 15.90 -8.21
CA CYS A 206 2.87 15.24 -9.09
C CYS A 206 3.47 13.98 -8.46
N ASN A 207 3.88 14.04 -7.18
CA ASN A 207 4.48 12.89 -6.50
C ASN A 207 3.49 11.71 -6.39
N MET A 208 2.22 12.00 -6.10
CA MET A 208 1.17 10.98 -6.05
C MET A 208 0.81 10.44 -7.44
N MET A 209 0.64 11.30 -8.43
CA MET A 209 0.32 10.90 -9.81
C MET A 209 1.44 10.07 -10.43
N LYS A 210 2.69 10.46 -10.23
CA LYS A 210 3.85 9.71 -10.72
C LYS A 210 3.92 8.34 -10.07
N GLY A 211 3.72 8.27 -8.75
CA GLY A 211 3.89 7.04 -7.98
C GLY A 211 5.26 6.40 -8.24
N TYR A 212 5.26 5.17 -8.75
CA TYR A 212 6.47 4.41 -9.07
C TYR A 212 6.93 4.51 -10.53
N ARG A 213 6.24 5.30 -11.37
CA ARG A 213 6.63 5.49 -12.78
C ARG A 213 7.96 6.24 -12.87
N LYS A 214 8.71 6.00 -13.95
CA LYS A 214 9.80 6.90 -14.38
C LYS A 214 9.20 8.27 -14.71
N LEU A 215 10.02 9.33 -14.65
CA LEU A 215 9.56 10.70 -14.94
C LEU A 215 8.99 10.81 -16.36
N ARG A 216 9.68 10.27 -17.37
CA ARG A 216 9.23 10.19 -18.77
C ARG A 216 7.82 9.60 -18.88
N ALA A 217 7.62 8.39 -18.35
CA ALA A 217 6.34 7.70 -18.41
C ALA A 217 5.21 8.47 -17.71
N PHE A 218 5.51 9.17 -16.60
CA PHE A 218 4.54 10.05 -15.94
C PHE A 218 4.16 11.26 -16.81
N VAL A 219 5.15 11.92 -17.43
CA VAL A 219 4.92 13.07 -18.32
C VAL A 219 4.12 12.64 -19.54
N GLU A 220 4.48 11.53 -20.19
CA GLU A 220 3.77 11.00 -21.35
C GLU A 220 2.32 10.60 -21.01
N CYS A 221 2.06 10.03 -19.83
CA CYS A 221 0.69 9.81 -19.36
C CYS A 221 -0.10 11.13 -19.25
N CYS A 222 0.52 12.19 -18.68
CA CYS A 222 -0.14 13.49 -18.53
C CYS A 222 -0.39 14.16 -19.88
N ARG A 223 0.58 14.10 -20.81
CA ARG A 223 0.43 14.58 -22.19
C ARG A 223 -0.73 13.89 -22.88
N HIS A 224 -0.78 12.55 -22.85
CA HIS A 224 -1.86 11.80 -23.48
C HIS A 224 -3.24 12.17 -22.93
N ILE A 225 -3.39 12.26 -21.60
CA ILE A 225 -4.66 12.67 -20.98
C ILE A 225 -5.01 14.11 -21.37
N ALA A 226 -4.04 15.03 -21.34
CA ALA A 226 -4.26 16.43 -21.71
C ALA A 226 -4.72 16.57 -23.16
N THR A 227 -4.10 15.84 -24.11
CA THR A 227 -4.51 15.79 -25.53
C THR A 227 -5.95 15.32 -25.71
N LYS A 228 -6.43 14.38 -24.89
CA LYS A 228 -7.80 13.85 -25.01
C LYS A 228 -8.87 14.77 -24.41
N HIS A 229 -8.51 15.68 -23.51
CA HIS A 229 -9.46 16.52 -22.77
C HIS A 229 -9.32 18.03 -23.01
N THR A 230 -8.28 18.47 -23.72
CA THR A 230 -8.06 19.89 -24.02
C THR A 230 -8.35 20.14 -25.49
N GLU A 231 -9.50 20.74 -25.78
CA GLU A 231 -9.83 21.15 -27.15
C GLU A 231 -8.82 22.18 -27.66
N GLY A 232 -8.22 21.92 -28.82
CA GLY A 232 -7.27 22.82 -29.48
C GLY A 232 -5.79 22.68 -29.07
N GLU A 233 -5.45 21.80 -28.14
CA GLU A 233 -4.05 21.54 -27.75
C GLU A 233 -3.69 20.06 -27.92
N ASP A 234 -2.68 19.77 -28.75
CA ASP A 234 -2.13 18.43 -28.93
C ASP A 234 -0.74 18.33 -28.28
N PHE A 235 -0.62 17.47 -27.28
CA PHE A 235 0.63 17.16 -26.59
C PHE A 235 1.21 15.79 -26.97
N GLY A 236 0.61 15.11 -27.95
CA GLY A 236 0.97 13.77 -28.39
C GLY A 236 0.17 12.66 -27.71
N GLU A 237 0.12 11.49 -28.34
CA GLU A 237 -0.62 10.32 -27.87
C GLU A 237 0.30 9.18 -27.41
N TYR A 238 0.07 8.67 -26.19
CA TYR A 238 0.88 7.62 -25.58
C TYR A 238 0.01 6.49 -24.96
N PRO A 239 -0.87 5.82 -25.74
CA PRO A 239 -1.77 4.78 -25.24
C PRO A 239 -1.03 3.58 -24.59
N GLN A 240 0.20 3.29 -25.02
CA GLN A 240 1.07 2.23 -24.51
C GLN A 240 1.52 2.45 -23.06
N ARG A 241 1.44 3.68 -22.53
CA ARG A 241 1.86 4.00 -21.15
C ARG A 241 0.87 3.56 -20.07
N PHE A 242 -0.35 3.22 -20.49
CA PHE A 242 -1.40 2.71 -19.62
C PHE A 242 -1.37 1.19 -19.66
N ARG A 243 -1.15 0.54 -18.53
CA ARG A 243 -1.09 -0.92 -18.43
C ARG A 243 -2.48 -1.54 -18.58
N ASP A 244 -2.48 -2.78 -19.04
CA ASP A 244 -3.71 -3.55 -19.13
C ASP A 244 -4.12 -4.13 -17.78
N ASN A 245 -5.37 -3.89 -17.39
CA ASN A 245 -5.95 -4.53 -16.24
C ASN A 245 -6.62 -5.84 -16.69
N VAL A 246 -5.93 -6.94 -16.45
CA VAL A 246 -6.37 -8.30 -16.84
C VAL A 246 -7.51 -8.82 -15.96
N SER A 247 -7.73 -8.21 -14.79
CA SER A 247 -8.74 -8.65 -13.84
C SER A 247 -10.07 -7.93 -14.03
N LYS A 248 -11.09 -8.65 -14.49
CA LYS A 248 -12.46 -8.12 -14.57
C LYS A 248 -13.01 -7.94 -13.15
N ARG A 249 -13.35 -6.70 -12.79
CA ARG A 249 -13.97 -6.39 -11.49
C ARG A 249 -15.47 -6.63 -11.56
N SER A 250 -16.01 -7.30 -10.54
CA SER A 250 -17.46 -7.42 -10.33
C SER A 250 -17.97 -6.27 -9.47
N ARG A 251 -19.26 -5.94 -9.56
CA ARG A 251 -19.91 -5.01 -8.62
C ARG A 251 -19.75 -5.45 -7.17
N SER A 252 -19.81 -6.75 -6.90
CA SER A 252 -19.62 -7.30 -5.55
C SER A 252 -18.27 -6.96 -4.94
N CYS A 253 -17.19 -6.91 -5.75
CA CYS A 253 -15.85 -6.50 -5.30
C CYS A 253 -15.85 -5.08 -4.71
N TYR A 254 -16.60 -4.16 -5.32
CA TYR A 254 -16.74 -2.79 -4.82
C TYR A 254 -17.62 -2.69 -3.57
N ILE A 255 -18.59 -3.59 -3.39
CA ILE A 255 -19.42 -3.66 -2.18
C ILE A 255 -18.61 -4.22 -1.00
N THR A 256 -17.82 -5.28 -1.22
CA THR A 256 -17.10 -5.98 -0.14
C THR A 256 -15.82 -5.26 0.29
N GLN A 257 -15.08 -4.65 -0.64
CA GLN A 257 -13.85 -3.92 -0.31
C GLN A 257 -14.09 -2.53 0.28
N SER A 258 -15.33 -2.03 0.21
CA SER A 258 -15.64 -0.77 0.86
C SER A 258 -15.76 -0.97 2.37
N SER A 259 -14.82 -0.39 3.12
CA SER A 259 -14.87 -0.27 4.59
C SER A 259 -16.18 0.32 5.13
N THR A 260 -16.95 0.95 4.26
CA THR A 260 -18.35 1.32 4.46
C THR A 260 -19.16 0.65 3.36
N HIS A 261 -19.81 -0.49 3.63
CA HIS A 261 -20.61 -1.22 2.63
C HIS A 261 -21.62 -0.35 1.86
N THR A 262 -21.94 0.86 2.34
CA THR A 262 -22.85 1.85 1.74
C THR A 262 -22.39 2.49 0.41
N LYS A 263 -21.15 2.30 -0.07
CA LYS A 263 -20.63 3.09 -1.22
C LYS A 263 -21.28 2.78 -2.57
N THR A 264 -21.67 1.54 -2.86
CA THR A 264 -22.08 1.08 -4.21
C THR A 264 -23.56 0.72 -4.36
N HIS A 265 -24.41 1.00 -3.37
CA HIS A 265 -25.80 0.52 -3.37
C HIS A 265 -26.72 1.20 -4.39
N SER A 266 -26.37 2.38 -4.90
CA SER A 266 -27.17 3.10 -5.90
C SER A 266 -27.01 2.62 -7.34
N LEU A 267 -26.00 1.78 -7.64
CA LEU A 267 -25.84 1.19 -8.96
C LEU A 267 -26.50 -0.19 -9.01
N THR A 268 -27.31 -0.45 -10.05
CA THR A 268 -27.71 -1.80 -10.43
C THR A 268 -26.55 -2.57 -11.07
N ASN A 269 -26.68 -3.89 -11.22
CA ASN A 269 -25.65 -4.68 -11.90
C ASN A 269 -25.55 -4.30 -13.39
N GLU A 270 -26.68 -3.96 -14.00
CA GLU A 270 -26.81 -3.56 -15.40
C GLU A 270 -26.12 -2.21 -15.62
N GLN A 271 -26.38 -1.22 -14.76
CA GLN A 271 -25.70 0.09 -14.80
C GLN A 271 -24.19 -0.06 -14.59
N PHE A 272 -23.78 -0.88 -13.61
CA PHE A 272 -22.36 -1.16 -13.37
C PHE A 272 -21.69 -1.73 -14.62
N ASN A 273 -22.29 -2.77 -15.22
CA ASN A 273 -21.75 -3.42 -16.41
C ASN A 273 -21.73 -2.49 -17.63
N ALA A 274 -22.75 -1.63 -17.77
CA ALA A 274 -22.82 -0.65 -18.83
C ALA A 274 -21.70 0.39 -18.72
N ILE A 275 -21.41 0.90 -17.51
CA ILE A 275 -20.32 1.85 -17.29
C ILE A 275 -18.98 1.19 -17.57
N VAL A 276 -18.64 0.06 -16.93
CA VAL A 276 -17.29 -0.54 -17.08
C VAL A 276 -17.01 -1.10 -18.50
N ALA A 277 -18.04 -1.24 -19.33
CA ALA A 277 -17.90 -1.62 -20.74
C ALA A 277 -17.56 -0.42 -21.66
N GLN A 278 -17.63 0.82 -21.16
CA GLN A 278 -17.20 2.01 -21.90
C GLN A 278 -15.67 2.11 -21.91
N ARG A 279 -15.13 2.90 -22.86
CA ARG A 279 -13.72 3.30 -22.86
C ARG A 279 -13.39 4.09 -21.60
N CYS A 280 -12.13 4.03 -21.17
CA CYS A 280 -11.65 4.82 -20.04
C CYS A 280 -11.94 6.30 -20.29
N PHE A 281 -12.59 6.97 -19.35
CA PHE A 281 -12.96 8.38 -19.47
C PHE A 281 -11.74 9.29 -19.66
N TYR A 282 -10.61 8.94 -19.02
CA TYR A 282 -9.41 9.80 -18.97
C TYR A 282 -8.43 9.60 -20.14
N CYS A 283 -8.14 8.34 -20.48
CA CYS A 283 -7.15 8.01 -21.52
C CYS A 283 -7.77 7.38 -22.76
N HIS A 284 -9.10 7.26 -22.81
CA HIS A 284 -9.85 6.65 -23.92
C HIS A 284 -9.45 5.21 -24.27
N LYS A 285 -8.70 4.50 -23.40
CA LYS A 285 -8.38 3.08 -23.59
C LYS A 285 -9.66 2.22 -23.56
N GLU A 286 -9.84 1.42 -24.60
CA GLU A 286 -11.00 0.55 -24.76
C GLU A 286 -10.87 -0.75 -23.95
N PRO A 287 -11.96 -1.22 -23.33
CA PRO A 287 -11.99 -2.55 -22.76
C PRO A 287 -11.92 -3.60 -23.88
N ARG A 288 -11.13 -4.65 -23.65
CA ARG A 288 -10.83 -5.67 -24.64
C ARG A 288 -10.89 -7.04 -24.00
N LYS A 289 -11.47 -8.02 -24.71
CA LYS A 289 -11.49 -9.40 -24.23
C LYS A 289 -10.09 -10.02 -24.35
N ALA A 290 -9.79 -11.00 -23.51
CA ALA A 290 -8.58 -11.80 -23.69
C ALA A 290 -8.58 -12.45 -25.10
N LYS A 291 -7.38 -12.60 -25.66
CA LYS A 291 -7.10 -13.18 -26.98
C LYS A 291 -7.58 -12.36 -28.17
N THR A 292 -7.91 -11.08 -27.98
CA THR A 292 -8.36 -10.22 -29.09
C THR A 292 -7.19 -9.82 -29.99
N ASN A 293 -6.05 -9.43 -29.40
CA ASN A 293 -4.85 -9.03 -30.15
C ASN A 293 -3.84 -10.16 -30.37
N GLY A 294 -4.25 -11.42 -30.15
CA GLY A 294 -3.40 -12.60 -30.30
C GLY A 294 -3.43 -13.52 -29.08
N PRO A 295 -2.81 -14.72 -29.15
CA PRO A 295 -2.93 -15.75 -28.11
C PRO A 295 -2.43 -15.32 -26.71
N SER A 296 -1.46 -14.42 -26.65
CA SER A 296 -0.86 -13.89 -25.41
C SER A 296 -1.62 -12.67 -24.84
N ASP A 297 -2.62 -12.13 -25.54
CA ASP A 297 -3.37 -10.97 -25.07
C ASP A 297 -4.25 -11.36 -23.87
N ARG A 298 -3.91 -10.84 -22.69
CA ARG A 298 -4.69 -11.05 -21.47
C ARG A 298 -5.95 -10.17 -21.39
N GLY A 299 -6.15 -9.26 -22.35
CA GLY A 299 -7.28 -8.34 -22.42
C GLY A 299 -7.15 -7.15 -21.47
N HIS A 300 -8.14 -6.26 -21.53
CA HIS A 300 -8.22 -5.05 -20.72
C HIS A 300 -9.63 -4.87 -20.15
N PHE A 301 -9.73 -4.64 -18.85
CA PHE A 301 -10.99 -4.32 -18.17
C PHE A 301 -10.91 -3.01 -17.40
N ASN A 302 -11.84 -2.10 -17.68
CA ASN A 302 -12.01 -0.89 -16.89
C ASN A 302 -12.68 -1.21 -15.55
N GLY A 303 -12.43 -0.33 -14.57
CA GLY A 303 -13.17 -0.28 -13.32
C GLY A 303 -14.07 0.95 -13.25
N LEU A 304 -14.63 1.19 -12.07
CA LEU A 304 -15.30 2.44 -11.74
C LEU A 304 -14.35 3.44 -11.09
N ASP A 305 -14.50 4.69 -11.49
CA ASP A 305 -13.96 5.85 -10.81
C ASP A 305 -15.06 6.89 -10.55
N ARG A 306 -14.87 7.72 -9.52
CA ARG A 306 -15.82 8.77 -9.12
C ARG A 306 -15.31 10.11 -9.62
N LEU A 307 -16.14 10.84 -10.34
CA LEU A 307 -15.80 12.18 -10.82
C LEU A 307 -15.47 13.11 -9.64
N ASP A 308 -16.37 13.14 -8.65
CA ASP A 308 -16.14 13.75 -7.35
C ASP A 308 -15.65 12.71 -6.33
N SER A 309 -14.42 12.90 -5.84
CA SER A 309 -13.84 11.99 -4.85
C SER A 309 -14.40 12.20 -3.43
N LYS A 310 -14.99 13.37 -3.15
CA LYS A 310 -15.67 13.70 -1.90
C LYS A 310 -16.97 12.92 -1.78
N ASN A 311 -17.71 12.80 -2.89
CA ASN A 311 -18.88 11.92 -2.94
C ASN A 311 -18.47 10.46 -2.72
N ARG A 312 -19.01 9.84 -1.67
CA ARG A 312 -18.70 8.45 -1.31
C ARG A 312 -19.57 7.44 -2.04
N VAL A 313 -20.63 7.89 -2.71
CA VAL A 313 -21.65 7.04 -3.32
C VAL A 313 -21.43 6.97 -4.83
N TYR A 314 -21.36 5.75 -5.37
CA TYR A 314 -21.29 5.51 -6.81
C TYR A 314 -22.70 5.60 -7.40
N THR A 315 -22.98 6.60 -8.22
CA THR A 315 -24.22 6.71 -9.00
C THR A 315 -23.92 6.64 -10.49
N ALA A 316 -24.94 6.43 -11.33
CA ALA A 316 -24.75 6.38 -12.78
C ALA A 316 -24.24 7.72 -13.35
N GLU A 317 -24.56 8.83 -12.68
CA GLU A 317 -24.20 10.19 -13.09
C GLU A 317 -22.81 10.60 -12.57
N THR A 318 -22.42 10.13 -11.39
CA THR A 318 -21.17 10.51 -10.72
C THR A 318 -20.02 9.54 -10.93
N SER A 319 -20.27 8.42 -11.63
CA SER A 319 -19.27 7.37 -11.86
C SER A 319 -18.98 7.20 -13.34
N VAL A 320 -17.70 7.00 -13.66
CA VAL A 320 -17.23 6.77 -15.03
C VAL A 320 -16.35 5.54 -15.12
N ALA A 321 -16.19 5.02 -16.34
CA ALA A 321 -15.23 3.96 -16.62
C ALA A 321 -13.81 4.51 -16.51
N ALA A 322 -12.93 3.82 -15.78
CA ALA A 322 -11.52 4.20 -15.70
C ALA A 322 -10.62 2.98 -15.69
N CYS A 323 -9.51 3.06 -16.43
CA CYS A 323 -8.44 2.09 -16.31
C CYS A 323 -7.73 2.25 -14.95
N GLY A 324 -7.07 1.18 -14.49
CA GLY A 324 -6.41 1.18 -13.17
C GLY A 324 -5.36 2.28 -13.02
N ASP A 325 -4.64 2.60 -14.09
CA ASP A 325 -3.59 3.61 -14.09
C ASP A 325 -4.14 5.03 -13.94
N CYS A 326 -5.21 5.39 -14.67
CA CYS A 326 -5.84 6.69 -14.54
C CYS A 326 -6.49 6.87 -13.17
N ASN A 327 -7.15 5.82 -12.65
CA ASN A 327 -7.76 5.85 -11.32
C ASN A 327 -6.69 6.05 -10.22
N ILE A 328 -5.54 5.39 -10.32
CA ILE A 328 -4.41 5.60 -9.40
C ILE A 328 -3.85 7.03 -9.53
N MET A 329 -3.72 7.56 -10.75
CA MET A 329 -3.21 8.92 -10.96
C MET A 329 -4.16 9.98 -10.38
N LYS A 330 -5.47 9.87 -10.63
CA LYS A 330 -6.47 10.78 -10.06
C LYS A 330 -6.55 10.68 -8.54
N TYR A 331 -6.49 9.45 -8.02
CA TYR A 331 -6.48 9.15 -6.59
C TYR A 331 -7.66 9.77 -5.80
N LYS A 332 -7.44 10.94 -5.20
CA LYS A 332 -8.43 11.65 -4.36
C LYS A 332 -8.79 13.03 -4.91
N TRP A 333 -8.20 13.41 -6.04
CA TRP A 333 -8.37 14.73 -6.63
C TRP A 333 -9.71 14.79 -7.36
N ASP A 334 -10.28 15.99 -7.39
CA ASP A 334 -11.49 16.27 -8.16
C ASP A 334 -11.15 16.27 -9.66
N LEU A 335 -12.16 16.06 -10.51
CA LEU A 335 -11.98 15.90 -11.95
C LEU A 335 -11.19 17.07 -12.56
N GLU A 336 -11.67 18.29 -12.34
CA GLU A 336 -11.09 19.50 -12.94
C GLU A 336 -9.66 19.73 -12.49
N ASP A 337 -9.38 19.57 -11.18
CA ASP A 337 -8.03 19.70 -10.63
C ASP A 337 -7.07 18.70 -11.30
N PHE A 338 -7.53 17.46 -11.50
CA PHE A 338 -6.74 16.40 -12.13
C PHE A 338 -6.42 16.71 -13.59
N LEU A 339 -7.44 17.05 -14.39
CA LEU A 339 -7.26 17.36 -15.82
C LEU A 339 -6.39 18.61 -16.02
N GLU A 340 -6.64 19.67 -15.24
CA GLU A 340 -5.83 20.88 -15.29
C GLU A 340 -4.38 20.62 -14.89
N HIS A 341 -4.13 19.73 -13.92
CA HIS A 341 -2.78 19.37 -13.55
C HIS A 341 -2.07 18.56 -14.63
N CYS A 342 -2.75 17.64 -15.30
CA CYS A 342 -2.21 16.94 -16.48
C CYS A 342 -1.81 17.94 -17.56
N ARG A 343 -2.66 18.94 -17.85
CA ARG A 343 -2.37 20.02 -18.80
C ARG A 343 -1.15 20.85 -18.39
N LYS A 344 -1.03 21.23 -17.11
CA LYS A 344 0.14 21.95 -16.58
C LYS A 344 1.44 21.17 -16.75
N VAL A 345 1.44 19.87 -16.45
CA VAL A 345 2.59 18.99 -16.66
C VAL A 345 2.94 18.90 -18.15
N ALA A 346 1.93 18.74 -19.00
CA ALA A 346 2.13 18.63 -20.45
C ALA A 346 2.77 19.89 -21.06
N ARG A 347 2.27 21.08 -20.69
CA ARG A 347 2.84 22.38 -21.11
C ARG A 347 4.24 22.63 -20.56
N PHE A 348 4.48 22.32 -19.28
CA PHE A 348 5.78 22.52 -18.67
C PHE A 348 6.89 21.70 -19.35
N HIS A 349 6.55 20.49 -19.79
CA HIS A 349 7.46 19.63 -20.54
C HIS A 349 7.31 19.79 -22.05
N GLN A 350 6.64 20.81 -22.58
CA GLN A 350 6.51 20.98 -24.02
C GLN A 350 7.88 21.22 -24.65
N GLY A 351 8.23 20.43 -25.67
CA GLY A 351 9.57 20.44 -26.29
C GLY A 351 10.66 19.69 -25.51
N ALA A 352 10.36 19.11 -24.34
CA ALA A 352 11.28 18.21 -23.68
C ALA A 352 11.37 16.89 -24.44
N GLU A 353 12.54 16.61 -25.01
CA GLU A 353 12.91 15.32 -25.58
C GLU A 353 13.45 14.42 -24.49
N PHE A 354 12.89 13.21 -24.37
CA PHE A 354 13.40 12.18 -23.48
C PHE A 354 14.20 11.19 -24.33
N SER A 355 15.48 10.98 -24.01
CA SER A 355 16.33 10.07 -24.78
C SER A 355 15.78 8.65 -24.77
N ASP A 356 15.94 7.93 -25.89
CA ASP A 356 15.44 6.57 -26.06
C ASP A 356 16.22 5.51 -25.28
N SER A 357 17.38 5.87 -24.73
CA SER A 357 18.11 5.05 -23.76
C SER A 357 17.24 4.64 -22.57
N ASP A 358 16.31 5.51 -22.15
CA ASP A 358 15.36 5.20 -21.06
C ASP A 358 14.31 4.16 -21.47
N ALA A 359 13.98 4.09 -22.76
CA ALA A 359 12.99 3.18 -23.33
C ALA A 359 13.57 1.77 -23.56
N GLU A 360 14.81 1.66 -24.02
CA GLU A 360 15.53 0.39 -24.15
C GLU A 360 15.66 -0.31 -22.80
N GLU A 361 16.05 0.45 -21.76
CA GLU A 361 16.10 -0.08 -20.40
C GLU A 361 14.70 -0.52 -19.92
N GLU A 362 13.64 0.22 -20.26
CA GLU A 362 12.27 -0.14 -19.85
C GLU A 362 11.74 -1.39 -20.56
N ALA A 363 12.05 -1.56 -21.85
CA ALA A 363 11.71 -2.76 -22.62
C ALA A 363 12.39 -4.00 -22.04
N ALA A 364 13.70 -3.91 -21.75
CA ALA A 364 14.44 -4.99 -21.09
C ALA A 364 13.80 -5.41 -19.75
N TRP A 365 13.22 -4.46 -19.00
CA TRP A 365 12.51 -4.74 -17.75
C TRP A 365 11.15 -5.42 -17.93
N GLN A 366 10.40 -5.08 -18.97
CA GLN A 366 9.11 -5.73 -19.22
C GLN A 366 9.34 -7.20 -19.58
N ASP A 367 10.34 -7.48 -20.42
CA ASP A 367 10.70 -8.85 -20.79
C ASP A 367 11.20 -9.65 -19.59
N THR A 368 12.07 -9.06 -18.75
CA THR A 368 12.56 -9.75 -17.54
C THR A 368 11.44 -9.99 -16.52
N ALA A 369 10.50 -9.05 -16.36
CA ALA A 369 9.37 -9.21 -15.43
C ALA A 369 8.38 -10.27 -15.91
N ILE A 370 8.17 -10.39 -17.23
CA ILE A 370 7.36 -11.44 -17.84
C ILE A 370 8.03 -12.80 -17.62
N ILE A 371 9.33 -12.92 -17.87
CA ILE A 371 10.09 -14.16 -17.66
C ILE A 371 10.03 -14.61 -16.19
N VAL A 372 10.18 -13.69 -15.24
CA VAL A 372 10.08 -14.03 -13.81
C VAL A 372 8.65 -14.42 -13.41
N GLU A 373 7.62 -13.81 -14.01
CA GLU A 373 6.22 -14.19 -13.77
C GLU A 373 5.89 -15.56 -14.39
N GLU A 374 6.41 -15.87 -15.58
CA GLU A 374 6.26 -17.19 -16.22
C GLU A 374 7.00 -18.30 -15.47
N LEU A 375 8.25 -18.08 -15.07
CA LEU A 375 9.02 -19.06 -14.29
C LEU A 375 8.36 -19.41 -12.95
N PHE A 376 7.74 -18.42 -12.29
CA PHE A 376 7.00 -18.65 -11.05
C PHE A 376 5.69 -19.43 -11.25
N LEU A 377 5.05 -19.29 -12.41
CA LEU A 377 3.83 -20.03 -12.74
C LEU A 377 4.16 -21.49 -13.09
N ASP A 378 5.27 -21.73 -13.80
CA ASP A 378 5.72 -23.09 -14.12
C ASP A 378 6.14 -23.87 -12.87
N GLU A 379 6.79 -23.23 -11.89
CA GLU A 379 7.11 -23.85 -10.60
C GLU A 379 5.86 -24.15 -9.76
N ALA A 380 4.85 -23.28 -9.78
CA ALA A 380 3.59 -23.50 -9.08
C ALA A 380 2.78 -24.65 -9.72
N ASP A 381 2.71 -24.69 -11.04
CA ASP A 381 2.07 -25.78 -11.80
C ASP A 381 2.80 -27.11 -11.62
N ALA A 382 4.14 -27.09 -11.53
CA ALA A 382 4.94 -28.28 -11.25
C ALA A 382 4.73 -28.78 -9.81
N ALA A 383 4.63 -27.88 -8.83
CA ALA A 383 4.32 -28.22 -7.44
C ALA A 383 2.90 -28.80 -7.29
N GLU A 384 1.90 -28.25 -8.00
CA GLU A 384 0.53 -28.78 -7.98
C GLU A 384 0.45 -30.16 -8.66
N LYS A 385 1.14 -30.35 -9.79
CA LYS A 385 1.23 -31.67 -10.46
C LYS A 385 2.00 -32.69 -9.63
N GLY A 386 3.04 -32.28 -8.91
CA GLY A 386 3.78 -33.12 -7.97
C GLY A 386 2.91 -33.57 -6.78
N ALA A 387 2.16 -32.65 -6.18
CA ALA A 387 1.25 -32.95 -5.07
C ALA A 387 0.10 -33.89 -5.46
N VAL A 388 -0.42 -33.78 -6.70
CA VAL A 388 -1.44 -34.69 -7.24
C VAL A 388 -0.88 -36.11 -7.46
N PHE A 389 0.41 -36.22 -7.80
CA PHE A 389 1.08 -37.51 -8.00
C PHE A 389 1.34 -38.23 -6.66
N GLU A 390 1.80 -37.51 -5.63
CA GLU A 390 2.00 -38.07 -4.28
C GLU A 390 0.68 -38.43 -3.58
N GLY A 391 -0.38 -37.62 -3.77
CA GLY A 391 -1.71 -37.91 -3.21
C GLY A 391 -2.31 -39.23 -3.74
N ARG A 392 -2.11 -39.54 -5.02
CA ARG A 392 -2.56 -40.82 -5.63
C ARG A 392 -1.73 -42.03 -5.16
N ALA A 393 -0.45 -41.84 -4.88
CA ALA A 393 0.40 -42.91 -4.34
C ALA A 393 -0.01 -43.29 -2.91
N LEU A 394 -0.39 -42.30 -2.09
CA LEU A 394 -0.87 -42.51 -0.72
C LEU A 394 -2.29 -43.12 -0.66
N GLU A 395 -3.22 -42.71 -1.53
CA GLU A 395 -4.55 -43.33 -1.61
C GLU A 395 -4.47 -44.81 -2.06
N SER A 396 -3.54 -45.14 -2.96
CA SER A 396 -3.32 -46.53 -3.39
C SER A 396 -2.73 -47.43 -2.30
N MET A 397 -2.06 -46.86 -1.29
CA MET A 397 -1.55 -47.61 -0.14
C MET A 397 -2.58 -47.73 1.00
N ALA A 398 -3.51 -46.78 1.11
CA ALA A 398 -4.54 -46.76 2.15
C ALA A 398 -5.75 -47.68 1.87
N SER A 399 -6.00 -48.06 0.61
CA SER A 399 -7.09 -48.97 0.25
C SER A 399 -6.65 -50.45 0.25
N GLY A 400 -6.00 -50.90 1.33
CA GLY A 400 -5.77 -52.31 1.61
C GLY A 400 -7.01 -52.92 2.27
N GLY A 401 -7.87 -53.59 1.47
CA GLY A 401 -8.86 -54.52 2.03
C GLY A 401 -10.24 -54.50 1.39
N LYS A 402 -10.35 -54.79 0.08
CA LYS A 402 -11.59 -55.39 -0.45
C LYS A 402 -11.29 -56.51 -1.44
N ARG A 403 -11.91 -57.65 -1.12
CA ARG A 403 -11.92 -58.95 -1.77
C ARG A 403 -12.34 -58.82 -3.25
N TRP A 404 -11.46 -59.16 -4.17
CA TRP A 404 -11.80 -59.30 -5.60
C TRP A 404 -12.55 -60.63 -5.83
N PRO A 405 -13.62 -60.66 -6.64
CA PRO A 405 -14.31 -61.89 -6.99
C PRO A 405 -13.47 -62.71 -7.98
N LYS A 406 -13.46 -64.02 -7.74
CA LYS A 406 -12.86 -65.01 -8.65
C LYS A 406 -13.64 -65.01 -9.96
N THR A 407 -13.01 -64.61 -11.05
CA THR A 407 -13.42 -65.04 -12.40
C THR A 407 -12.29 -65.83 -13.02
N SER A 408 -12.63 -67.06 -13.36
CA SER A 408 -11.86 -68.05 -14.10
C SER A 408 -11.58 -67.56 -15.51
N HIS A 409 -10.30 -67.34 -15.84
CA HIS A 409 -9.72 -67.78 -17.10
C HIS A 409 -8.23 -67.97 -16.89
N GLY A 410 -7.79 -69.22 -17.08
CA GLY A 410 -6.40 -69.60 -16.99
C GLY A 410 -5.59 -69.00 -18.13
N LEU A 411 -4.62 -68.18 -17.77
CA LEU A 411 -3.42 -67.93 -18.57
C LEU A 411 -2.21 -68.09 -17.64
N LYS A 412 -1.25 -68.87 -18.12
CA LYS A 412 -0.15 -69.45 -17.36
C LYS A 412 0.76 -68.35 -16.79
N HIS A 413 1.00 -68.41 -15.48
CA HIS A 413 1.79 -67.46 -14.71
C HIS A 413 3.33 -67.68 -14.85
N GLY A 414 3.78 -68.16 -16.01
CA GLY A 414 5.18 -68.55 -16.28
C GLY A 414 5.95 -67.61 -17.22
N GLU A 415 5.28 -66.81 -18.04
CA GLU A 415 5.97 -66.08 -19.14
C GLU A 415 6.08 -64.57 -18.93
N LEU A 416 5.41 -63.98 -17.92
CA LEU A 416 5.50 -62.54 -17.63
C LEU A 416 6.67 -62.12 -16.73
N LYS A 417 7.43 -63.07 -16.15
CA LYS A 417 8.66 -62.76 -15.40
C LYS A 417 9.92 -62.73 -16.26
N ALA A 418 9.88 -63.26 -17.49
CA ALA A 418 11.00 -63.18 -18.43
C ALA A 418 10.97 -61.88 -19.27
N ALA A 419 9.77 -61.41 -19.66
CA ALA A 419 9.65 -60.17 -20.46
C ALA A 419 9.91 -58.88 -19.66
N ARG A 420 9.73 -58.88 -18.33
CA ARG A 420 9.94 -57.69 -17.49
C ARG A 420 11.38 -57.50 -17.00
N LYS A 421 12.25 -58.49 -17.20
CA LYS A 421 13.69 -58.41 -16.85
C LYS A 421 14.58 -58.11 -18.05
N ALA A 422 14.05 -58.18 -19.28
CA ALA A 422 14.79 -57.90 -20.51
C ALA A 422 14.69 -56.44 -21.01
N ASP A 423 13.78 -55.62 -20.45
CA ASP A 423 13.54 -54.24 -20.92
C ASP A 423 14.13 -53.14 -20.02
N LEU A 424 14.87 -53.51 -18.97
CA LEU A 424 15.61 -52.59 -18.10
C LEU A 424 17.14 -52.70 -18.24
N SER A 425 17.63 -53.45 -19.23
CA SER A 425 19.06 -53.59 -19.54
C SER A 425 19.46 -52.88 -20.82
N ARG A 426 18.84 -51.73 -21.13
CA ARG A 426 19.45 -50.75 -22.02
C ARG A 426 20.33 -49.82 -21.17
N PRO A 427 21.67 -49.86 -21.32
CA PRO A 427 22.54 -48.89 -20.67
C PRO A 427 22.37 -47.53 -21.35
N GLY A 428 21.34 -46.79 -20.92
CA GLY A 428 21.19 -45.38 -21.25
C GLY A 428 22.06 -44.55 -20.32
N MET A 429 22.87 -43.66 -20.89
CA MET A 429 23.82 -42.73 -20.24
C MET A 429 23.23 -41.76 -19.19
N HIS A 430 22.03 -42.01 -18.65
CA HIS A 430 21.36 -41.16 -17.66
C HIS A 430 21.46 -41.67 -16.21
N GLY A 431 21.91 -42.90 -15.98
CA GLY A 431 21.98 -43.49 -14.64
C GLY A 431 23.08 -42.89 -13.75
N GLU A 432 24.21 -42.49 -14.33
CA GLU A 432 25.34 -41.89 -13.58
C GLU A 432 25.07 -40.42 -13.25
N TYR A 433 24.43 -39.69 -14.17
CA TYR A 433 24.10 -38.28 -13.97
C TYR A 433 23.09 -38.06 -12.84
N CYS A 434 22.09 -38.94 -12.71
CA CYS A 434 21.12 -38.86 -11.63
C CYS A 434 21.70 -39.22 -10.25
N LYS A 435 22.74 -40.06 -10.18
CA LYS A 435 23.39 -40.38 -8.89
C LYS A 435 24.18 -39.19 -8.35
N GLY A 436 24.94 -38.51 -9.21
CA GLY A 436 25.69 -37.31 -8.81
C GLY A 436 24.80 -36.19 -8.29
N LEU A 437 23.64 -35.97 -8.93
CA LEU A 437 22.68 -34.96 -8.47
C LEU A 437 22.08 -35.28 -7.09
N VAL A 438 21.81 -36.55 -6.79
CA VAL A 438 21.28 -36.94 -5.47
C VAL A 438 22.34 -36.74 -4.38
N GLU A 439 23.59 -37.10 -4.63
CA GLU A 439 24.70 -36.89 -3.71
C GLU A 439 24.96 -35.40 -3.44
N GLU A 440 24.89 -34.56 -4.47
CA GLU A 440 24.99 -33.09 -4.34
C GLU A 440 23.82 -32.52 -3.52
N LEU A 441 22.60 -33.01 -3.74
CA LEU A 441 21.43 -32.59 -2.98
C LEU A 441 21.57 -32.95 -1.50
N GLU A 442 21.98 -34.18 -1.20
CA GLU A 442 22.19 -34.65 0.17
C GLU A 442 23.30 -33.85 0.88
N ALA A 443 24.38 -33.51 0.18
CA ALA A 443 25.43 -32.65 0.69
C ALA A 443 24.92 -31.23 1.01
N LEU A 444 24.07 -30.65 0.16
CA LEU A 444 23.43 -29.36 0.41
C LEU A 444 22.49 -29.41 1.63
N TYR A 445 21.65 -30.44 1.74
CA TYR A 445 20.82 -30.66 2.92
C TYR A 445 21.63 -30.87 4.21
N GLY A 446 22.82 -31.46 4.11
CA GLY A 446 23.78 -31.54 5.21
C GLY A 446 24.26 -30.16 5.68
N LYS A 447 24.64 -29.29 4.74
CA LYS A 447 25.08 -27.92 5.03
C LYS A 447 23.97 -27.08 5.66
N VAL A 448 22.74 -27.17 5.16
CA VAL A 448 21.58 -26.48 5.74
C VAL A 448 21.34 -26.93 7.19
N ARG A 449 21.39 -28.24 7.47
CA ARG A 449 21.25 -28.76 8.84
C ARG A 449 22.36 -28.28 9.77
N GLN A 450 23.58 -28.08 9.27
CA GLN A 450 24.68 -27.53 10.05
C GLN A 450 24.45 -26.05 10.36
N GLN A 451 24.03 -25.25 9.38
CA GLN A 451 23.69 -23.85 9.57
C GLN A 451 22.54 -23.65 10.57
N ASP A 452 21.51 -24.52 10.54
CA ASP A 452 20.42 -24.47 11.53
C ASP A 452 20.91 -24.73 12.96
N LYS A 453 21.89 -25.62 13.15
CA LYS A 453 22.51 -25.84 14.46
C LYS A 453 23.30 -24.61 14.93
N GLU A 454 24.04 -23.98 14.03
CA GLU A 454 24.77 -22.74 14.34
C GLU A 454 23.83 -21.59 14.69
N ILE A 455 22.71 -21.45 13.97
CA ILE A 455 21.69 -20.44 14.26
C ILE A 455 21.10 -20.67 15.65
N LYS A 456 20.73 -21.91 16.00
CA LYS A 456 20.21 -22.24 17.33
C LYS A 456 21.21 -21.96 18.45
N ASN A 457 22.50 -22.25 18.23
CA ASN A 457 23.56 -21.94 19.19
C ASN A 457 23.72 -20.42 19.37
N LYS A 458 23.69 -19.63 18.29
CA LYS A 458 23.74 -18.16 18.36
C LYS A 458 22.52 -17.57 19.04
N GLN A 459 21.33 -18.13 18.83
CA GLN A 459 20.10 -17.72 19.53
C GLN A 459 20.22 -17.91 21.04
N ARG A 460 20.73 -19.07 21.47
CA ARG A 460 21.00 -19.33 22.90
C ARG A 460 22.02 -18.34 23.49
N GLN A 461 23.08 -18.02 22.77
CA GLN A 461 24.05 -17.00 23.21
C GLN A 461 23.42 -15.61 23.35
N ILE A 462 22.53 -15.23 22.43
CA ILE A 462 21.79 -13.95 22.50
C ILE A 462 20.89 -13.93 23.74
N GLU A 463 20.18 -15.02 24.04
CA GLU A 463 19.33 -15.13 25.23
C GLU A 463 20.14 -15.03 26.53
N GLU A 464 21.31 -15.68 26.59
CA GLU A 464 22.23 -15.60 27.73
C GLU A 464 22.77 -14.18 27.93
N GLU A 465 23.15 -13.47 26.86
CA GLU A 465 23.60 -12.08 26.95
C GLU A 465 22.46 -11.11 27.33
N GLN A 466 21.24 -11.34 26.84
CA GLN A 466 20.07 -10.56 27.24
C GLN A 466 19.74 -10.73 28.73
N ALA A 467 19.93 -11.93 29.28
CA ALA A 467 19.78 -12.17 30.71
C ALA A 467 20.81 -11.37 31.54
N LYS A 468 22.08 -11.34 31.13
CA LYS A 468 23.13 -10.53 31.79
C LYS A 468 22.82 -9.03 31.74
N VAL A 469 22.31 -8.54 30.61
CA VAL A 469 21.89 -7.13 30.48
C VAL A 469 20.72 -6.81 31.41
N ALA A 470 19.78 -7.72 31.59
CA ALA A 470 18.67 -7.54 32.52
C ALA A 470 19.16 -7.45 33.98
N GLU A 471 20.10 -8.32 34.39
CA GLU A 471 20.71 -8.29 35.73
C GLU A 471 21.47 -6.98 36.00
N LEU A 472 22.24 -6.50 35.01
CA LEU A 472 22.95 -5.21 35.10
C LEU A 472 21.98 -4.03 35.25
N ASN A 473 20.86 -4.04 34.51
CA ASN A 473 19.85 -2.98 34.62
C ASN A 473 19.18 -2.97 36.00
N GLU A 474 18.93 -4.14 36.60
CA GLU A 474 18.41 -4.22 37.96
C GLU A 474 19.42 -3.70 39.00
N ALA A 475 20.70 -4.02 38.84
CA ALA A 475 21.77 -3.50 39.70
C ALA A 475 21.90 -1.97 39.60
N VAL A 476 21.80 -1.40 38.39
CA VAL A 476 21.76 0.05 38.18
C VAL A 476 20.55 0.67 38.87
N ALA A 477 19.36 0.08 38.70
CA ALA A 477 18.14 0.57 39.34
C ALA A 477 18.24 0.56 40.88
N LEU A 478 18.87 -0.46 41.48
CA LEU A 478 19.13 -0.51 42.92
C LEU A 478 20.09 0.60 43.37
N ARG A 479 21.15 0.85 42.60
CA ARG A 479 22.11 1.91 42.88
C ARG A 479 21.44 3.28 42.84
N ASP A 480 20.60 3.52 41.84
CA ASP A 480 19.89 4.80 41.69
C ASP A 480 18.90 5.03 42.85
N ARG A 481 18.16 4.00 43.28
CA ARG A 481 17.32 4.08 44.51
C ARG A 481 18.13 4.41 45.77
N LYS A 482 19.34 3.87 45.90
CA LYS A 482 20.24 4.18 47.03
C LYS A 482 20.69 5.64 46.98
N TRP A 483 21.03 6.17 45.80
CA TRP A 483 21.36 7.58 45.62
C TRP A 483 20.19 8.49 45.97
N ASP A 484 18.98 8.17 45.52
CA ASP A 484 17.78 8.94 45.85
C ASP A 484 17.51 8.95 47.36
N SER A 485 17.74 7.84 48.06
CA SER A 485 17.60 7.77 49.52
C SER A 485 18.62 8.62 50.28
N LEU A 486 19.85 8.76 49.76
CA LEU A 486 20.88 9.62 50.33
C LEU A 486 20.59 11.11 50.09
N ALA A 487 20.00 11.44 48.93
CA ALA A 487 19.59 12.80 48.61
C ALA A 487 18.40 13.31 49.45
N GLN A 488 17.59 12.40 50.01
CA GLN A 488 16.44 12.74 50.85
C GLN A 488 16.74 12.76 52.36
N ALA A 489 18.01 12.59 52.75
CA ALA A 489 18.39 12.71 54.16
C ALA A 489 18.10 14.14 54.65
N PRO A 490 17.26 14.33 55.69
CA PRO A 490 16.86 15.66 56.14
C PRO A 490 18.08 16.42 56.65
N GLU A 491 18.30 17.61 56.09
CA GLU A 491 19.29 18.56 56.61
C GLU A 491 18.97 18.84 58.08
N GLY A 492 19.88 18.39 58.96
CA GLY A 492 19.71 18.43 60.39
C GLY A 492 19.38 19.83 60.89
N HIS A 493 18.33 19.87 61.71
CA HIS A 493 17.87 20.98 62.53
C HIS A 493 19.01 21.87 63.07
N GLY A 494 18.84 23.18 62.85
CA GLY A 494 19.68 24.21 63.42
C GLY A 494 19.67 24.19 64.95
N LEU A 495 20.87 24.28 65.52
CA LEU A 495 21.09 24.72 66.90
C LEU A 495 21.41 26.22 66.87
N GLN A 496 20.45 27.03 67.33
CA GLN A 496 20.64 28.45 67.65
C GLN A 496 21.19 28.60 69.08
N GLY A 497 22.20 29.47 69.21
CA GLY A 497 22.32 30.38 70.36
C GLY A 497 23.47 30.12 71.33
N GLY A 498 24.33 31.14 71.51
CA GLY A 498 25.11 31.32 72.75
C GLY A 498 26.56 31.79 72.60
N ASP A 499 26.74 33.08 72.34
CA ASP A 499 27.68 34.03 72.97
C ASP A 499 29.01 33.60 73.68
N GLN A 500 30.02 34.47 73.48
CA GLN A 500 31.19 34.82 74.31
C GLN A 500 32.61 34.37 73.90
N ASN A 501 33.41 35.41 73.59
CA ASN A 501 34.82 35.64 73.94
C ASN A 501 35.59 34.50 74.64
N LEU A 502 36.74 34.10 74.07
CA LEU A 502 38.01 34.11 74.80
C LEU A 502 39.21 34.01 73.84
N MET A 503 40.23 34.82 74.12
CA MET A 503 41.59 34.68 73.61
C MET A 503 42.15 33.28 73.86
N LEU A 504 43.00 32.78 72.97
CA LEU A 504 44.42 32.53 73.25
C LEU A 504 45.17 32.08 71.99
N SER A 505 46.36 32.64 71.86
CA SER A 505 47.48 32.22 71.03
C SER A 505 47.80 30.73 71.17
N GLU A 506 48.24 30.08 70.09
CA GLU A 506 49.52 29.38 70.07
C GLU A 506 49.93 28.94 68.65
N SER A 507 51.22 29.11 68.43
CA SER A 507 52.03 28.75 67.27
C SER A 507 52.10 27.23 67.05
N GLY A 508 52.07 26.80 65.79
CA GLY A 508 52.35 25.42 65.41
C GLY A 508 52.69 25.27 63.93
N SER A 509 53.98 25.27 63.64
CA SER A 509 54.61 24.92 62.36
C SER A 509 54.21 23.54 61.81
N PHE A 510 54.22 23.39 60.48
CA PHE A 510 54.38 22.21 59.60
C PHE A 510 53.33 22.29 58.47
N GLY A 511 53.58 21.98 57.20
CA GLY A 511 54.73 21.51 56.47
C GLY A 511 54.33 21.51 54.99
N LYS A 512 55.27 21.86 54.11
CA LYS A 512 55.12 21.82 52.64
C LYS A 512 54.84 20.39 52.19
N THR A 513 53.89 20.17 51.27
CA THR A 513 54.04 19.29 50.09
C THR A 513 52.80 19.33 49.16
N GLY A 514 53.06 19.44 47.85
CA GLY A 514 52.31 18.70 46.81
C GLY A 514 51.00 19.27 46.29
N ARG A 515 51.05 20.25 45.37
CA ARG A 515 50.00 20.44 44.35
C ARG A 515 50.21 19.44 43.19
N PRO A 516 49.18 18.72 42.72
CA PRO A 516 49.19 18.15 41.38
C PRO A 516 48.73 19.20 40.33
N PRO A 517 49.16 19.08 39.05
CA PRO A 517 49.01 20.13 38.06
C PRO A 517 47.60 20.20 37.47
N GLY A 518 47.11 21.42 37.31
CA GLY A 518 45.90 21.74 36.57
C GLY A 518 46.08 21.50 35.07
N ILE A 519 45.13 20.77 34.49
CA ILE A 519 44.99 20.60 33.05
C ILE A 519 44.34 21.87 32.49
N PHE A 520 45.15 22.64 31.77
CA PHE A 520 44.74 23.77 30.95
C PHE A 520 43.80 23.30 29.83
N TRP A 521 42.57 23.85 29.80
CA TRP A 521 41.75 23.87 28.59
C TRP A 521 42.14 25.11 27.77
N THR A 522 42.93 24.91 26.72
CA THR A 522 43.19 25.94 25.70
C THR A 522 41.98 26.07 24.78
N SER A 523 41.26 27.17 24.93
CA SER A 523 40.21 27.63 24.02
C SER A 523 40.83 28.09 22.70
N LEU A 524 40.76 27.22 21.68
CA LEU A 524 41.16 27.51 20.30
C LEU A 524 40.03 28.30 19.60
N TRP A 525 40.13 29.63 19.59
CA TRP A 525 39.32 30.50 18.74
C TRP A 525 39.92 30.54 17.32
N LEU A 526 39.30 29.82 16.38
CA LEU A 526 39.59 29.94 14.95
C LEU A 526 38.88 31.18 14.38
N LYS A 527 39.69 32.14 13.93
CA LYS A 527 39.27 33.31 13.14
C LYS A 527 38.69 32.89 11.78
N PRO A 528 37.67 33.57 11.24
CA PRO A 528 37.24 33.38 9.86
C PRO A 528 38.19 34.09 8.87
N PRO A 529 38.42 33.55 7.65
CA PRO A 529 39.24 34.21 6.65
C PRO A 529 38.47 35.35 5.96
N ALA A 530 39.22 36.42 5.69
CA ALA A 530 38.80 37.60 4.96
C ALA A 530 38.40 37.25 3.51
N CYS A 531 37.24 37.76 3.08
CA CYS A 531 36.81 37.75 1.68
C CYS A 531 37.30 39.04 1.02
N THR A 532 38.32 38.93 0.18
CA THR A 532 38.84 40.04 -0.63
C THR A 532 37.96 40.23 -1.85
N ARG A 533 37.42 41.44 -2.01
CA ARG A 533 36.86 41.98 -3.25
C ARG A 533 37.93 42.01 -4.34
N ILE A 534 37.61 41.50 -5.53
CA ILE A 534 38.19 41.97 -6.78
C ILE A 534 37.01 42.25 -7.73
N ILE A 535 36.86 43.53 -8.07
CA ILE A 535 36.15 44.02 -9.24
C ILE A 535 37.24 44.62 -10.13
N ALA A 536 37.38 44.08 -11.33
CA ALA A 536 37.69 44.75 -12.59
C ALA A 536 37.41 43.75 -13.71
#